data_AF-A0A2C9VG33-F1
#
_entry.id   AF-A0A2C9VG33-F1
#
_cell.length_a   1.000
_cell.length_b   1.000
_cell.length_c   1.000
_cell.angle_alpha   90.00
_cell.angle_beta   90.00
_cell.angle_gamma   90.00
#
_symmetry.space_group_name_H-M   'P 1'
#
loop_
_entity.id
_entity.type
_entity.pdbx_description
1 polymer ?
#
loop_
_entity_poly.entity_id
_entity_poly.type
_entity_poly.pdbx_seq_one_letter_code
_entity_poly.pdbx_strand_id
1 'polypeptide(L)'
;MAGQVVQMRSNKEQEISRPLANFPPTVWGCDFASIPSFNSRKDVNELRKISKEKAMEELRKMCDNAWKDVNEESMGPTVVPLPLITSIINLARGMHVVYQYDDAYTIATSLKDNVILMFVEPLPED
;
A
#
# COMPACT_ATOMS: atom_id res chain seq x y z
N MET A 1 3.41 22.74 -46.72
CA MET A 1 3.16 23.22 -45.35
C MET A 1 3.54 22.10 -44.39
N ALA A 2 4.55 22.33 -43.56
CA ALA A 2 5.16 21.32 -42.70
C ALA A 2 4.30 21.10 -41.44
N GLY A 3 4.00 19.84 -41.12
CA GLY A 3 3.36 19.46 -39.86
C GLY A 3 4.37 19.51 -38.72
N GLN A 4 4.01 20.18 -37.62
CA GLN A 4 4.80 20.16 -36.40
C GLN A 4 4.48 18.90 -35.60
N VAL A 5 5.49 18.06 -35.39
CA VAL A 5 5.45 16.94 -34.44
C VAL A 5 5.65 17.54 -33.05
N VAL A 6 4.63 17.45 -32.18
CA VAL A 6 4.77 17.81 -30.76
C VAL A 6 5.61 16.73 -30.09
N GLN A 7 6.82 17.10 -29.70
CA GLN A 7 7.75 16.21 -29.01
C GLN A 7 7.33 16.09 -27.53
N MET A 8 6.81 14.92 -27.13
CA MET A 8 6.53 14.63 -25.73
C MET A 8 7.86 14.61 -24.96
N ARG A 9 8.01 15.54 -24.00
CA ARG A 9 9.16 15.54 -23.08
C ARG A 9 9.06 14.30 -22.19
N SER A 10 10.09 13.45 -22.26
CA SER A 10 10.31 12.37 -21.30
C SER A 10 10.53 13.00 -19.91
N ASN A 11 9.55 12.84 -19.01
CA ASN A 11 9.73 13.14 -17.60
C ASN A 11 10.69 12.09 -17.03
N LYS A 12 11.95 12.49 -16.79
CA LYS A 12 12.84 11.73 -15.92
C LYS A 12 12.19 11.66 -14.55
N GLU A 13 12.09 10.46 -14.01
CA GLU A 13 11.71 10.20 -12.63
C GLU A 13 12.54 11.12 -11.73
N GLN A 14 11.88 12.10 -11.11
CA GLN A 14 12.52 12.91 -10.09
C GLN A 14 12.70 11.98 -8.89
N GLU A 15 13.94 11.55 -8.70
CA GLU A 15 14.35 10.72 -7.57
C GLU A 15 13.94 11.43 -6.27
N ILE A 16 12.94 10.88 -5.58
CA ILE A 16 12.40 11.45 -4.35
C ILE A 16 13.44 11.27 -3.25
N SER A 17 14.36 12.22 -3.14
CA SER A 17 15.37 12.27 -2.08
C SER A 17 14.72 12.79 -0.80
N ARG A 18 14.14 11.89 -0.02
CA ARG A 18 13.78 12.19 1.38
C ARG A 18 15.06 12.33 2.21
N PRO A 19 15.16 13.30 3.13
CA PRO A 19 16.33 13.48 3.96
C PRO A 19 16.65 12.20 4.73
N LEU A 20 17.90 11.75 4.64
CA LEU A 20 18.39 10.64 5.45
C LEU A 20 18.35 11.09 6.92
N ALA A 21 17.60 10.39 7.77
CA ALA A 21 17.59 10.71 9.18
C ALA A 21 18.96 10.41 9.78
N ASN A 22 19.73 11.46 10.08
CA ASN A 22 21.08 11.36 10.64
C ASN A 22 21.00 11.14 12.15
N PHE A 23 20.56 9.94 12.56
CA PHE A 23 20.57 9.56 13.95
C PHE A 23 22.02 9.26 14.39
N PRO A 24 22.44 9.73 15.57
CA PRO A 24 23.77 9.43 16.09
C PRO A 24 23.91 7.90 16.25
N PRO A 25 25.04 7.30 15.83
CA PRO A 25 25.23 5.85 15.72
C PRO A 25 25.24 5.09 17.08
N THR A 26 24.89 5.76 18.17
CA THR A 26 25.06 5.26 19.54
C THR A 26 23.81 4.65 20.15
N VAL A 27 22.62 4.79 19.56
CA VAL A 27 21.41 4.12 20.08
C VAL A 27 21.10 2.84 19.31
N TRP A 28 21.40 2.79 18.01
CA TRP A 28 21.12 1.64 17.13
C TRP A 28 22.44 1.07 16.57
N GLY A 29 23.40 0.86 17.47
CA GLY A 29 24.76 0.43 17.15
C GLY A 29 24.82 -0.69 16.10
N CYS A 30 25.84 -0.62 15.25
CA CYS A 30 26.14 -1.50 14.12
C CYS A 30 26.35 -3.00 14.47
N ASP A 31 25.85 -3.45 15.62
CA ASP A 31 25.86 -4.84 16.06
C ASP A 31 24.92 -5.71 15.23
N PHE A 32 23.86 -5.12 14.66
CA PHE A 32 22.92 -5.86 13.81
C PHE A 32 23.56 -6.28 12.47
N ALA A 33 24.49 -5.47 11.94
CA ALA A 33 25.15 -5.73 10.65
C ALA A 33 26.43 -6.56 10.77
N SER A 34 26.93 -6.78 12.00
CA SER A 34 28.26 -7.35 12.25
C SER A 34 28.24 -8.80 12.75
N ILE A 35 27.11 -9.52 12.71
CA ILE A 35 27.09 -10.96 13.01
C ILE A 35 27.62 -11.74 11.79
N PRO A 36 28.87 -12.25 11.79
CA PRO A 36 29.48 -12.84 10.60
C PRO A 36 29.07 -14.29 10.36
N SER A 37 28.13 -14.85 11.16
CA SER A 37 27.82 -16.29 11.13
C SER A 37 26.40 -16.63 10.66
N PHE A 38 25.54 -15.67 10.35
CA PHE A 38 24.13 -15.97 10.01
C PHE A 38 23.76 -15.74 8.53
N ASN A 39 24.68 -15.16 7.74
CA ASN A 39 24.42 -14.84 6.33
C ASN A 39 24.79 -15.96 5.34
N SER A 40 25.09 -17.16 5.82
CA SER A 40 25.27 -18.34 4.96
C SER A 40 24.45 -19.53 5.47
N ARG A 41 23.12 -19.44 5.31
CA ARG A 41 22.27 -20.63 5.29
C ARG A 41 20.99 -20.32 4.52
N LYS A 42 20.79 -20.97 3.37
CA LYS A 42 19.54 -20.88 2.58
C LYS A 42 18.31 -21.13 3.48
N ASP A 43 18.45 -22.00 4.47
CA ASP A 43 17.45 -22.39 5.44
C ASP A 43 16.95 -21.22 6.31
N VAL A 44 17.77 -20.22 6.63
CA VAL A 44 17.34 -19.05 7.43
C VAL A 44 16.40 -18.15 6.60
N ASN A 45 16.73 -17.95 5.33
CA ASN A 45 15.92 -17.14 4.43
C ASN A 45 14.60 -17.85 4.08
N GLU A 46 14.63 -19.18 3.94
CA GLU A 46 13.42 -19.99 3.79
C GLU A 46 12.55 -19.98 5.04
N LEU A 47 13.12 -20.16 6.23
CA LEU A 47 12.39 -20.06 7.50
C LEU A 47 11.77 -18.66 7.69
N ARG A 48 12.51 -17.59 7.35
CA ARG A 48 12.00 -16.22 7.38
C ARG A 48 10.85 -16.01 6.40
N LYS A 49 10.95 -16.60 5.20
CA LYS A 49 9.89 -16.55 4.19
C LYS A 49 8.62 -17.28 4.66
N ILE A 50 8.77 -18.50 5.18
CA ILE A 50 7.67 -19.29 5.78
C ILE A 50 7.00 -18.51 6.93
N SER A 51 7.80 -17.88 7.80
CA SER A 51 7.29 -17.06 8.90
C SER A 51 6.55 -15.81 8.41
N LYS A 52 7.06 -15.14 7.36
CA LYS A 52 6.40 -13.98 6.74
C LYS A 52 5.07 -14.37 6.10
N GLU A 53 5.04 -15.46 5.33
CA GLU A 53 3.84 -15.98 4.68
C GLU A 53 2.78 -16.37 5.71
N LYS A 54 3.19 -17.05 6.79
CA LYS A 54 2.29 -17.40 7.90
C LYS A 54 1.73 -16.15 8.60
N ALA A 55 2.56 -15.14 8.85
CA ALA A 55 2.10 -13.89 9.45
C ALA A 55 1.13 -13.14 8.52
N MET A 56 1.40 -13.12 7.22
CA MET A 56 0.50 -12.53 6.22
C MET A 56 -0.85 -13.24 6.17
N GLU A 57 -0.84 -14.57 6.25
CA GLU A 57 -2.07 -15.36 6.28
C GLU A 57 -2.91 -15.08 7.53
N GLU A 58 -2.29 -15.01 8.71
CA GLU A 58 -3.01 -14.65 9.93
C GLU A 58 -3.56 -13.22 9.89
N LEU A 59 -2.81 -12.26 9.33
CA LEU A 59 -3.32 -10.89 9.13
C LEU A 59 -4.50 -10.85 8.18
N ARG A 60 -4.49 -11.63 7.09
CA ARG A 60 -5.63 -11.74 6.17
C ARG A 60 -6.87 -12.29 6.87
N LYS A 61 -6.73 -13.35 7.66
CA LYS A 61 -7.84 -13.87 8.47
C LYS A 61 -8.39 -12.85 9.45
N MET A 62 -7.52 -12.05 10.08
CA MET A 62 -7.95 -10.97 10.97
C MET A 62 -8.75 -9.90 10.20
N CYS A 63 -8.29 -9.50 9.02
CA CYS A 63 -9.03 -8.58 8.15
C CYS A 63 -10.39 -9.16 7.73
N ASP A 64 -10.44 -10.42 7.31
CA ASP A 64 -11.68 -11.09 6.90
C ASP A 64 -12.70 -11.18 8.03
N ASN A 65 -12.24 -11.48 9.25
CA ASN A 65 -13.10 -11.51 10.43
C ASN A 65 -13.58 -10.10 10.79
N ALA A 66 -12.70 -9.11 10.81
CA ALA A 66 -13.10 -7.71 11.03
C ALA A 66 -14.13 -7.23 9.99
N TRP A 67 -14.03 -7.70 8.75
CA TRP A 67 -15.01 -7.38 7.71
C TRP A 67 -16.38 -8.01 7.97
N LYS A 68 -16.42 -9.24 8.52
CA LYS A 68 -17.67 -9.88 8.94
C LYS A 68 -18.32 -9.11 10.09
N ASP A 69 -17.53 -8.73 11.09
CA ASP A 69 -18.01 -7.96 12.24
C ASP A 69 -18.62 -6.62 11.78
N VAL A 70 -17.93 -5.89 10.90
CA VAL A 70 -18.44 -4.63 10.32
C VAL A 70 -19.75 -4.84 9.56
N ASN A 71 -19.85 -5.93 8.79
CA ASN A 71 -21.07 -6.22 8.04
C ASN A 71 -22.24 -6.57 8.98
N GLU A 72 -22.00 -7.36 10.02
CA GLU A 72 -23.00 -7.72 11.02
C GLU A 72 -23.54 -6.49 11.76
N GLU A 73 -22.63 -5.65 12.27
CA GLU A 73 -22.98 -4.40 12.95
C GLU A 73 -23.72 -3.41 12.03
N SER A 74 -23.37 -3.38 10.73
CA SER A 74 -24.04 -2.49 9.76
C SER A 74 -25.49 -2.89 9.45
N MET A 75 -25.89 -4.13 9.74
CA MET A 75 -27.26 -4.62 9.56
C MET A 75 -28.17 -4.31 10.76
N GLY A 76 -27.60 -3.96 11.91
CA GLY A 76 -28.33 -3.66 13.14
C GLY A 76 -28.86 -2.22 13.22
N PRO A 77 -29.85 -1.93 14.08
CA PRO A 77 -30.24 -0.57 14.41
C PRO A 77 -29.08 0.17 15.06
N THR A 78 -28.61 1.23 14.42
CA THR A 78 -27.47 2.03 14.89
C THR A 78 -27.93 3.37 15.46
N VAL A 79 -27.33 3.78 16.58
CA VAL A 79 -27.50 5.11 17.19
C VAL A 79 -26.71 6.18 16.41
N VAL A 80 -25.72 5.76 15.64
CA VAL A 80 -24.83 6.64 14.88
C VAL A 80 -25.42 6.90 13.49
N PRO A 81 -25.40 8.16 13.00
CA PRO A 81 -25.84 8.47 11.65
C PRO A 81 -25.16 7.63 10.57
N LEU A 82 -25.96 7.05 9.67
CA LEU A 82 -25.48 6.21 8.56
C LEU A 82 -24.36 6.85 7.71
N PRO A 83 -24.39 8.17 7.38
CA PRO A 83 -23.31 8.79 6.61
C PRO A 83 -21.91 8.68 7.25
N LEU A 84 -21.84 8.70 8.59
CA LEU A 84 -20.57 8.54 9.30
C LEU A 84 -20.06 7.11 9.18
N ILE A 85 -20.94 6.12 9.35
CA ILE A 85 -20.61 4.70 9.19
C ILE A 85 -20.15 4.42 7.76
N THR A 86 -20.90 4.90 6.77
CA THR A 86 -20.56 4.76 5.35
C THR A 86 -19.19 5.39 5.04
N SER A 87 -18.87 6.54 5.63
CA SER A 87 -17.57 7.19 5.43
C SER A 87 -16.41 6.34 5.96
N ILE A 88 -16.57 5.73 7.14
CA ILE A 88 -15.57 4.83 7.74
C ILE A 88 -15.40 3.56 6.89
N ILE A 89 -16.50 2.96 6.46
CA ILE A 89 -16.46 1.77 5.58
C ILE A 89 -15.78 2.10 4.25
N ASN A 90 -16.12 3.24 3.64
CA ASN A 90 -15.50 3.66 2.38
C ASN A 90 -14.01 3.95 2.53
N LEU A 91 -13.58 4.50 3.67
CA LEU A 91 -12.15 4.68 3.96
C LEU A 91 -11.43 3.32 4.03
N ALA A 92 -12.00 2.33 4.73
CA ALA A 92 -11.43 0.99 4.81
C ALA A 92 -11.36 0.32 3.42
N ARG A 93 -12.40 0.45 2.58
CA ARG A 93 -12.38 -0.02 1.19
C ARG A 93 -11.31 0.68 0.36
N GLY A 94 -11.16 1.99 0.52
CA GLY A 94 -10.12 2.77 -0.13
C GLY A 94 -8.73 2.26 0.23
N MET A 95 -8.46 1.99 1.52
CA MET A 95 -7.19 1.41 1.96
C MET A 95 -6.93 0.03 1.36
N HIS A 96 -7.95 -0.81 1.23
CA HIS A 96 -7.80 -2.11 0.57
C HIS A 96 -7.37 -1.96 -0.90
N VAL A 97 -7.93 -0.99 -1.63
CA VAL A 97 -7.55 -0.70 -3.03
C VAL A 97 -6.11 -0.18 -3.10
N VAL A 98 -5.76 0.76 -2.23
CA VAL A 98 -4.43 1.39 -2.19
C VAL A 98 -3.33 0.38 -1.84
N TYR A 99 -3.59 -0.61 -1.00
CA TYR A 99 -2.59 -1.59 -0.57
C TYR A 99 -2.76 -2.98 -1.16
N GLN A 100 -3.53 -3.12 -2.24
CA GLN A 100 -3.86 -4.43 -2.80
C GLN A 100 -2.63 -5.21 -3.31
N TYR A 101 -1.67 -4.50 -3.90
CA TYR A 101 -0.51 -5.11 -4.57
C TYR A 101 0.82 -4.59 -4.00
N ASP A 102 0.94 -3.29 -3.83
CA ASP A 102 2.14 -2.60 -3.35
C ASP A 102 1.77 -1.39 -2.47
N ASP A 103 2.77 -0.59 -2.09
CA ASP A 103 2.57 0.67 -1.38
C ASP A 103 2.15 1.77 -2.39
N ALA A 104 0.93 1.66 -2.92
CA ALA A 104 0.41 2.61 -3.91
C ALA A 104 0.18 4.01 -3.32
N TYR A 105 0.11 4.11 -1.99
CA TYR A 105 -0.03 5.39 -1.30
C TYR A 105 1.24 6.24 -1.45
N THR A 106 2.40 5.62 -1.20
CA THR A 106 3.70 6.29 -1.34
C THR A 106 4.18 6.28 -2.78
N ILE A 107 3.93 5.18 -3.51
CA ILE A 107 4.36 4.96 -4.89
C ILE A 107 3.12 4.88 -5.79
N ALA A 108 2.63 6.04 -6.22
CA ALA A 108 1.35 6.18 -6.94
C ALA A 108 1.28 5.53 -8.34
N THR A 109 2.28 4.74 -8.75
CA THR A 109 2.31 4.10 -10.07
C THR A 109 1.15 3.15 -10.28
N SER A 110 0.81 2.34 -9.27
CA SER A 110 -0.25 1.34 -9.34
C SER A 110 -1.66 1.93 -9.20
N LEU A 111 -1.80 3.16 -8.69
CA LEU A 111 -3.09 3.85 -8.57
C LEU A 111 -3.39 4.79 -9.74
N LYS A 112 -2.38 5.12 -10.56
CA LYS A 112 -2.50 6.13 -11.63
C LYS A 112 -3.64 5.84 -12.60
N ASP A 113 -3.73 4.60 -13.07
CA ASP A 113 -4.76 4.20 -14.05
C ASP A 113 -6.16 4.26 -13.44
N ASN A 114 -6.30 3.87 -12.16
CA ASN A 114 -7.56 3.99 -11.42
C ASN A 114 -7.98 5.46 -11.26
N VAL A 115 -7.04 6.37 -10.99
CA VAL A 115 -7.32 7.81 -10.87
C VAL A 115 -7.74 8.41 -12.21
N ILE A 116 -7.06 8.03 -13.30
CA ILE A 116 -7.42 8.47 -14.64
C ILE A 116 -8.83 8.02 -14.98
N LEU A 117 -9.14 6.73 -14.78
CA LEU A 117 -10.46 6.16 -15.09
C LEU A 117 -11.59 6.77 -14.24
N MET A 118 -11.35 7.07 -12.97
CA MET A 118 -12.39 7.59 -12.07
C MET A 118 -12.62 9.10 -12.16
N PHE A 119 -11.59 9.89 -12.48
CA PHE A 119 -11.64 11.35 -12.32
C PHE A 119 -11.23 12.15 -13.55
N VAL A 120 -10.61 11.53 -14.54
CA VAL A 120 -10.08 12.23 -15.74
C VAL A 120 -10.87 11.84 -16.99
N GLU A 121 -11.09 10.54 -17.19
CA GLU A 121 -11.81 10.04 -18.35
C GLU A 121 -13.31 10.24 -18.19
N PRO A 122 -13.99 10.81 -19.21
CA PRO A 122 -15.44 10.89 -19.21
C PRO A 122 -16.03 9.47 -19.31
N LEU A 123 -17.17 9.27 -18.68
CA LEU A 123 -17.91 8.02 -18.83
C LEU A 123 -18.33 7.86 -20.31
N PRO A 124 -18.22 6.66 -20.89
CA PRO A 124 -18.73 6.42 -22.23
C PRO A 124 -20.23 6.73 -22.27
N GLU A 125 -20.66 7.48 -23.28
CA GLU A 125 -22.07 7.72 -23.56
C GLU A 125 -22.66 6.48 -24.28
N ASP A 126 -23.85 6.04 -23.86
CA ASP A 126 -24.60 4.92 -24.45
C ASP A 126 -25.10 5.21 -25.88
#